data_AF-A0A816PJR6-F1
#
_entry.id   AF-A0A816PJR6-F1
#
_cell.length_a   1.000
_cell.length_b   1.000
_cell.length_c   1.000
_cell.angle_alpha   90.00
_cell.angle_beta   90.00
_cell.angle_gamma   90.00
#
_symmetry.space_group_name_H-M   'P 1'
#
loop_
_entity.id
_entity.type
_entity.pdbx_description
1 polymer ?
#
loop_
_entity_poly.entity_id
_entity_poly.type
_entity_poly.pdbx_seq_one_letter_code
_entity_poly.pdbx_strand_id
1 'polypeptide(L)' 'MIVLRATPHCVINRSGQDRYSIVFCWDPQLDLPIDTRDLGTRCCPADKQPNHKPQTYGQHFNNLLSNNYAELYKTIDGA' A
#
# COMPACT_ATOMS: atom_id res chain seq x y z
N MET A 1 -18.92 11.81 5.00
CA MET A 1 -18.25 10.53 4.70
C MET A 1 -16.74 10.79 4.77
N ILE A 2 -16.02 10.12 5.66
CA ILE A 2 -14.56 10.29 5.75
C ILE A 2 -13.93 9.26 4.82
N VAL A 3 -13.16 9.74 3.85
CA VAL A 3 -12.39 8.89 2.93
C VAL A 3 -10.93 9.17 3.19
N LEU A 4 -10.19 8.15 3.62
CA LEU A 4 -8.74 8.22 3.74
C LEU A 4 -8.13 7.95 2.36
N ARG A 5 -7.14 8.78 1.98
CA ARG A 5 -6.41 8.64 0.72
C ARG A 5 -4.92 8.52 1.02
N ALA A 6 -4.24 7.61 0.35
CA ALA A 6 -2.79 7.56 0.38
C ALA A 6 -2.23 8.81 -0.33
N THR A 7 -1.60 9.70 0.42
CA THR A 7 -1.06 10.96 -0.12
C THR A 7 0.20 10.69 -0.92
N PRO A 8 0.24 11.04 -2.23
CA PRO A 8 1.48 10.97 -3.00
C PRO A 8 2.53 11.90 -2.40
N HIS A 9 3.75 11.40 -2.22
CA HIS A 9 4.86 12.16 -1.63
C HIS A 9 6.18 11.80 -2.30
N CYS A 10 7.14 12.72 -2.25
CA CYS A 10 8.51 12.52 -2.73
C CYS A 10 9.50 13.27 -1.83
N VAL A 11 10.77 12.89 -1.89
CA VAL A 11 11.85 13.55 -1.17
C VAL A 11 12.81 14.17 -2.20
N ILE A 12 13.03 15.48 -2.07
CA ILE A 12 14.00 16.22 -2.90
C ILE A 12 15.11 16.70 -1.98
N ASN A 13 16.34 16.21 -2.17
CA ASN A 13 17.48 16.69 -1.39
C ASN A 13 17.92 18.07 -1.91
N ARG A 14 17.61 19.14 -1.15
CA ARG A 14 17.96 20.52 -1.50
C ARG A 14 19.20 21.06 -0.78
N SER A 15 19.65 20.39 0.29
CA SER A 15 20.76 20.87 1.11
C SER A 15 22.13 20.50 0.53
N GLY A 16 22.18 19.51 -0.37
CA GLY A 16 23.44 18.95 -0.88
C GLY A 16 24.22 18.15 0.18
N GLN A 17 23.61 17.90 1.35
CA GLN A 17 24.19 17.12 2.44
C GLN A 17 23.56 15.73 2.51
N ASP A 18 24.24 14.81 3.18
CA ASP A 18 23.72 13.48 3.44
C ASP A 18 22.44 13.53 4.28
N ARG A 19 21.45 12.75 3.86
CA ARG A 19 20.15 12.63 4.54
C ARG A 19 19.89 11.18 4.89
N TYR A 20 19.84 10.91 6.18
CA TYR A 20 19.44 9.61 6.71
C TYR A 20 17.95 9.62 7.05
N SER A 21 17.24 8.56 6.65
CA SER A 21 15.87 8.34 7.08
C SER A 21 15.58 6.86 7.18
N ILE A 22 14.91 6.46 8.25
CA ILE A 22 14.44 5.10 8.49
C ILE A 22 12.92 5.18 8.61
N VAL A 23 12.22 4.46 7.75
CA VAL A 23 10.75 4.39 7.76
C VAL A 23 10.34 3.10 8.44
N PHE A 24 9.35 3.20 9.31
CA PHE A 24 8.66 2.05 9.89
C PHE A 24 7.26 1.98 9.29
N CYS A 25 7.02 0.96 8.45
CA CYS A 25 5.71 0.69 7.88
C CYS A 25 4.89 -0.15 8.85
N TRP A 26 3.69 0.31 9.20
CA TRP A 26 2.78 -0.41 10.08
C TRP A 26 1.76 -1.18 9.26
N ASP A 27 2.00 -2.48 9.14
CA ASP A 27 1.24 -3.37 8.27
C ASP A 27 0.45 -4.41 9.09
N PRO A 28 -0.75 -4.83 8.63
CA PRO A 28 -1.50 -5.89 9.27
C PRO A 28 -0.90 -7.29 9.01
N GLN A 29 -1.46 -8.31 9.67
CA GLN A 29 -1.12 -9.72 9.40
C GLN A 29 -1.45 -10.09 7.94
N LEU A 30 -0.64 -10.95 7.32
CA LEU A 30 -0.74 -11.27 5.90
C LEU A 30 -2.03 -12.00 5.52
N ASP A 31 -2.59 -12.77 6.43
CA ASP A 31 -3.84 -13.51 6.27
C ASP A 31 -5.07 -12.67 6.62
N LEU A 32 -4.89 -11.45 7.15
CA LEU A 32 -6.01 -10.58 7.52
C LEU A 32 -6.87 -10.28 6.28
N PRO A 33 -8.17 -10.62 6.30
CA PRO A 33 -9.10 -10.23 5.24
C PRO A 33 -9.32 -8.71 5.24
N ILE A 34 -9.25 -8.11 4.06
CA ILE A 34 -9.55 -6.69 3.83
C ILE A 34 -10.79 -6.61 2.93
N ASP A 35 -11.90 -6.22 3.53
CA ASP A 35 -13.14 -5.94 2.83
C ASP A 35 -13.78 -4.66 3.39
N THR A 36 -14.00 -3.67 2.52
CA THR A 36 -14.64 -2.40 2.94
C THR A 36 -16.09 -2.58 3.41
N ARG A 37 -16.73 -3.72 3.10
CA ARG A 37 -18.07 -4.06 3.61
C ARG A 37 -18.05 -4.33 5.12
N ASP A 38 -16.93 -4.83 5.65
CA ASP A 38 -16.76 -5.11 7.08
C ASP A 38 -16.58 -3.83 7.91
N LEU A 39 -16.23 -2.72 7.26
CA LEU A 39 -16.08 -1.40 7.90
C LEU A 39 -17.41 -0.65 8.06
N GLY A 40 -18.52 -1.27 7.64
CA GLY A 40 -19.88 -0.75 7.76
C GLY A 40 -20.16 0.53 6.97
N THR A 41 -21.29 1.17 7.29
CA THR A 41 -21.81 2.35 6.57
C THR A 41 -20.94 3.60 6.67
N ARG A 42 -19.92 3.60 7.54
CA ARG A 42 -18.97 4.72 7.71
C ARG A 42 -18.06 4.88 6.48
N CYS A 43 -17.69 3.75 5.85
CA CYS A 43 -16.76 3.71 4.72
C CYS A 43 -17.45 3.33 3.41
N CYS A 44 -18.50 2.51 3.46
CA CYS A 44 -19.29 2.13 2.29
C CYS A 44 -20.79 2.21 2.63
N PRO A 45 -21.52 3.23 2.16
CA PRO A 45 -22.98 3.29 2.28
C PRO A 45 -23.64 2.03 1.69
N ALA A 46 -24.76 1.60 2.26
CA ALA A 46 -25.45 0.37 1.86
C ALA A 46 -25.93 0.37 0.40
N ASP A 47 -26.13 1.56 -0.16
CA ASP A 47 -26.53 1.81 -1.56
C ASP A 47 -25.34 1.86 -2.54
N LYS A 48 -24.10 1.73 -2.05
CA LYS A 48 -22.88 1.77 -2.88
C LYS A 48 -22.11 0.47 -2.81
N GLN A 49 -21.57 0.05 -3.96
CA GLN A 49 -20.63 -1.05 -4.02
C GLN A 49 -19.20 -0.56 -3.70
N PRO A 50 -18.39 -1.39 -3.01
CA PRO A 50 -16.95 -1.18 -2.86
C PRO A 50 -16.25 -0.94 -4.20
N ASN A 51 -15.31 0.02 -4.23
CA ASN A 51 -14.45 0.25 -5.39
C ASN A 51 -13.39 -0.85 -5.58
N HIS A 52 -13.10 -1.62 -4.53
CA HIS A 52 -12.08 -2.66 -4.52
C HIS A 52 -12.69 -4.00 -4.14
N LYS A 53 -12.24 -5.06 -4.81
CA LYS A 53 -12.62 -6.43 -4.46
C LYS A 53 -12.01 -6.80 -3.10
N PRO A 54 -12.69 -7.65 -2.31
CA PRO A 54 -12.11 -8.23 -1.11
C PRO A 54 -10.83 -9.00 -1.45
N GLN A 55 -9.83 -8.90 -0.58
CA GLN A 55 -8.56 -9.59 -0.68
C GLN A 55 -7.91 -9.71 0.71
N THR A 56 -6.92 -10.58 0.89
CA THR A 56 -6.10 -10.53 2.11
C THR A 56 -5.04 -9.43 2.02
N TYR A 57 -4.50 -8.99 3.15
CA TYR A 57 -3.37 -8.07 3.14
C TYR A 57 -2.17 -8.64 2.37
N GLY A 58 -1.87 -9.93 2.51
CA GLY A 58 -0.76 -10.58 1.79
C GLY A 58 -0.93 -10.54 0.27
N GLN A 59 -2.16 -10.68 -0.23
CA GLN A 59 -2.45 -10.51 -1.67
C GLN A 59 -2.19 -9.06 -2.11
N HIS A 60 -2.65 -8.08 -1.33
CA HIS A 60 -2.39 -6.67 -1.60
C HIS A 60 -0.89 -6.35 -1.59
N PHE A 61 -0.17 -6.82 -0.57
CA PHE A 61 1.26 -6.60 -0.38
C PHE A 61 2.09 -7.19 -1.52
N ASN A 62 1.81 -8.44 -1.91
CA ASN A 62 2.49 -9.06 -3.05
C ASN A 62 2.26 -8.28 -4.35
N ASN A 63 1.02 -7.85 -4.61
CA ASN A 63 0.72 -7.02 -5.78
C ASN A 63 1.48 -5.69 -5.75
N LEU A 64 1.58 -5.05 -4.58
CA LEU A 64 2.33 -3.81 -4.40
C LEU A 64 3.83 -4.02 -4.67
N LEU A 65 4.42 -5.09 -4.11
CA LEU A 65 5.82 -5.42 -4.34
C LEU A 65 6.11 -5.73 -5.81
N SER A 66 5.28 -6.55 -6.46
CA SER A 66 5.42 -6.86 -7.87
C SER A 66 5.30 -5.60 -8.73
N ASN A 67 4.33 -4.73 -8.49
CA ASN A 67 4.15 -3.51 -9.29
C ASN A 67 5.29 -2.50 -9.11
N ASN A 68 5.86 -2.40 -7.91
CA ASN A 68 6.88 -1.39 -7.61
C ASN A 68 8.31 -1.87 -7.90
N TYR A 69 8.56 -3.19 -7.79
CA TYR A 69 9.91 -3.74 -7.79
C TYR A 69 10.14 -4.85 -8.83
N ALA A 70 9.16 -5.23 -9.66
CA ALA A 70 9.35 -6.29 -10.66
C ALA A 70 10.56 -6.08 -11.59
N GLU A 71 10.91 -4.84 -11.91
CA GLU A 71 12.09 -4.53 -12.74
C GLU A 71 13.40 -4.48 -11.94
N LEU A 72 13.35 -4.18 -10.63
CA LEU A 72 14.53 -4.10 -9.76
C LEU A 72 15.12 -5.47 -9.40
N TYR A 73 14.31 -6.53 -9.44
CA TYR A 73 14.77 -7.89 -9.17
C TYR A 73 15.28 -8.64 -10.40
N LYS A 74 15.02 -8.15 -11.63
CA LYS A 74 15.57 -8.75 -12.87
C LYS A 74 17.08 -8.56 -13.01
N THR A 75 17.66 -7.58 -12.31
CA THR A 75 19.10 -7.28 -12.38
C THR A 75 19.95 -8.10 -11.41
N ILE A 76 19.36 -9.00 -10.61
CA ILE A 76 20.09 -9.80 -9.59
C ILE A 76 20.38 -11.23 -10.07
N ASP A 77 19.77 -11.70 -11.17
CA ASP A 77 20.11 -12.99 -11.79
C ASP A 77 21.37 -12.88 -12.68
N GLY A 78 22.51 -12.58 -12.04
CA GLY A 78 23.80 -12.43 -12.71
C GLY A 78 25.02 -12.34 -11.78
N ALA A 79 24.93 -12.86 -10.56
CA ALA A 79 26.07 -13.04 -9.64
C ALA A 79 26.26 -14.52 -9.30
#